data_AF-A0A5C7JIH1-F1
#
_entry.id   AF-A0A5C7JIH1-F1
#
_cell.length_a   1.000
_cell.length_b   1.000
_cell.length_c   1.000
_cell.angle_alpha   90.00
_cell.angle_beta   90.00
_cell.angle_gamma   90.00
#
_symmetry.space_group_name_H-M   'P 1'
#
loop_
_entity.id
_entity.type
_entity.pdbx_description
1 polymer ?
#
loop_
_entity_poly.entity_id
_entity_poly.type
_entity_poly.pdbx_seq_one_letter_code
_entity_poly.pdbx_strand_id
1 'polypeptide(L)'
;MTKEPEFLLALDVSTSTIGIALFEDLGDRGELKLLHHVSPKVKPKPDNKMEELFRKVEIFEKEFLSHYSDFGITKVVIEEPLLQSNNVYTIATLLRFNGMISKSVYDTIGVVPEFISSYDARKYAFPELMAVRKTKKDGTPLAEKQIAKNVPVLFGDYPFDVDKKYVLWEKVAELEPQVTWFYDKNNKLKKETFDTSDAYTAARGYMNKIGAWKA
;
A
#
# COMPACT_ATOMS: atom_id res chain seq x y z
N MET A 1 -3.76 -15.59 31.38
CA MET A 1 -2.86 -14.54 30.88
C MET A 1 -3.52 -13.98 29.64
N THR A 2 -3.88 -12.70 29.65
CA THR A 2 -4.33 -11.99 28.45
C THR A 2 -3.16 -11.91 27.49
N LYS A 3 -3.34 -12.36 26.25
CA LYS A 3 -2.33 -12.22 25.19
C LYS A 3 -2.00 -10.74 25.03
N GLU A 4 -0.72 -10.38 24.96
CA GLU A 4 -0.34 -9.00 24.63
C GLU A 4 -0.85 -8.66 23.22
N PRO A 5 -1.28 -7.41 22.98
CA PRO A 5 -1.77 -7.01 21.67
C PRO A 5 -0.64 -7.15 20.64
N GLU A 6 -0.97 -7.76 19.50
CA GLU A 6 -0.05 -7.90 18.37
C GLU A 6 -0.44 -6.91 17.28
N PHE A 7 0.55 -6.34 16.60
CA PHE A 7 0.32 -5.34 15.57
C PHE A 7 0.90 -5.75 14.22
N LEU A 8 0.20 -5.33 13.18
CA LEU A 8 0.64 -5.42 11.79
C LEU A 8 0.91 -4.01 11.27
N LEU A 9 2.13 -3.79 10.78
CA LEU A 9 2.52 -2.58 10.06
C LEU A 9 2.53 -2.87 8.55
N ALA A 10 1.85 -2.04 7.77
CA ALA A 10 1.95 -2.10 6.32
C ALA A 10 2.46 -0.78 5.73
N LEU A 11 3.31 -0.91 4.71
CA LEU A 11 3.96 0.21 4.05
C LEU A 11 3.72 0.20 2.54
N ASP A 12 3.34 1.34 1.98
CA ASP A 12 3.48 1.63 0.54
C ASP A 12 4.71 2.53 0.35
N VAL A 13 5.77 1.98 -0.21
CA VAL A 13 7.07 2.65 -0.26
C VAL A 13 7.29 3.29 -1.62
N SER A 14 7.30 4.62 -1.65
CA SER A 14 7.83 5.40 -2.77
C SER A 14 8.97 6.30 -2.34
N THR A 15 9.82 6.74 -3.27
CA THR A 15 10.95 7.64 -2.94
C THR A 15 10.51 9.05 -2.52
N SER A 16 9.23 9.40 -2.67
CA SER A 16 8.66 10.70 -2.27
C SER A 16 7.90 10.63 -0.96
N THR A 17 7.18 9.53 -0.74
CA THR A 17 6.21 9.35 0.33
C THR A 17 6.17 7.87 0.69
N ILE A 18 6.16 7.57 1.98
CA ILE A 18 5.90 6.24 2.51
C ILE A 18 4.51 6.30 3.13
N GLY A 19 3.55 5.59 2.54
CA GLY A 19 2.23 5.38 3.13
C GLY A 19 2.31 4.33 4.24
N ILE A 20 1.56 4.52 5.32
CA ILE A 20 1.67 3.74 6.54
C ILE A 20 0.27 3.39 7.03
N ALA A 21 0.04 2.10 7.29
CA ALA A 21 -1.14 1.63 8.02
C ALA A 21 -0.69 0.70 9.16
N LEU A 22 -1.15 0.98 10.38
CA LEU A 22 -0.90 0.16 11.56
C LEU A 22 -2.23 -0.40 12.06
N PHE A 23 -2.29 -1.72 12.19
CA PHE A 23 -3.45 -2.44 12.69
C PHE A 23 -3.11 -3.16 13.99
N GLU A 24 -4.04 -3.16 14.94
CA GLU A 24 -4.07 -4.19 15.97
C GLU A 24 -4.68 -5.45 15.37
N ASP A 25 -4.01 -6.58 15.53
CA ASP A 25 -4.50 -7.88 15.08
C ASP A 25 -5.40 -8.50 16.15
N LEU A 26 -6.70 -8.54 15.85
CA LEU A 26 -7.71 -9.13 16.74
C LEU A 26 -7.88 -10.64 16.49
N GLY A 27 -7.03 -11.25 15.67
CA GLY A 27 -6.97 -12.68 15.38
C GLY A 27 -7.65 -13.08 14.08
N ASP A 28 -8.90 -12.64 13.86
CA ASP A 28 -9.63 -12.91 12.60
C ASP A 28 -9.96 -11.66 11.77
N ARG A 29 -9.51 -10.49 12.26
CA ARG A 29 -9.63 -9.18 11.62
C ARG A 29 -8.60 -8.22 12.20
N GLY A 30 -8.27 -7.18 11.44
CA GLY A 30 -7.49 -6.04 11.92
C GLY A 30 -8.38 -4.87 12.33
N GLU A 31 -8.00 -4.15 13.38
CA GLU A 31 -8.55 -2.84 13.69
C GLU A 31 -7.51 -1.76 13.37
N LEU A 32 -7.85 -0.82 12.50
CA LEU A 32 -6.95 0.26 12.11
C LEU A 32 -6.70 1.20 13.31
N LYS A 33 -5.44 1.32 13.72
CA LYS A 33 -5.01 2.22 14.81
C LYS A 33 -4.35 3.48 14.30
N LEU A 34 -3.68 3.41 13.15
CA LEU A 34 -3.04 4.56 12.53
C LEU A 34 -3.07 4.43 11.01
N LEU A 35 -3.46 5.51 10.34
CA LEU A 35 -3.26 5.72 8.93
C LEU A 35 -2.49 7.02 8.74
N HIS A 36 -1.26 6.93 8.25
CA HIS A 36 -0.33 8.05 8.21
C HIS A 36 0.64 7.95 7.04
N HIS A 37 1.46 8.99 6.84
CA HIS A 37 2.50 8.98 5.83
C HIS A 37 3.74 9.73 6.33
N VAL A 38 4.90 9.37 5.79
CA VAL A 38 6.12 10.17 5.92
C VAL A 38 6.56 10.59 4.52
N SER A 39 6.74 11.90 4.32
CA SER A 39 7.19 12.49 3.06
C SER A 39 8.58 13.10 3.26
N PRO A 40 9.65 12.29 3.26
CA PRO A 40 10.96 12.71 3.75
C PRO A 40 11.59 13.73 2.80
N LYS A 41 11.85 14.94 3.33
CA LYS A 41 12.41 16.07 2.58
C LYS A 41 13.83 16.38 3.04
N VAL A 42 14.82 15.94 2.28
CA VAL A 42 16.24 16.18 2.56
C VAL A 42 16.63 17.61 2.14
N LYS A 43 17.15 18.40 3.09
CA LYS A 43 17.67 19.76 2.85
C LYS A 43 18.99 19.99 3.62
N PRO A 44 20.04 20.55 2.97
CA PRO A 44 20.15 20.76 1.52
C PRO A 44 20.13 19.43 0.75
N LYS A 45 19.76 19.48 -0.52
CA LYS A 45 19.72 18.28 -1.37
C LYS A 45 21.16 17.84 -1.67
N PRO A 46 21.54 16.58 -1.37
CA PRO A 46 22.87 16.08 -1.71
C PRO A 46 23.08 15.96 -3.23
N ASP A 47 24.32 16.07 -3.67
CA ASP A 47 24.69 15.79 -5.06
C ASP A 47 24.58 14.29 -5.38
N ASN A 48 24.92 13.44 -4.41
CA ASN A 48 24.86 12.00 -4.56
C ASN A 48 23.42 11.48 -4.31
N LYS A 49 22.87 10.79 -5.32
CA LYS A 49 21.53 10.22 -5.24
C LYS A 49 21.36 9.12 -4.19
N MET A 50 22.40 8.34 -3.94
CA MET A 50 22.39 7.34 -2.89
C MET A 50 22.37 7.98 -1.50
N GLU A 51 23.15 9.04 -1.30
CA GLU A 51 23.13 9.82 -0.05
C GLU A 51 21.75 10.44 0.20
N GLU A 52 21.07 10.91 -0.85
CA GLU A 52 19.67 11.36 -0.75
C GLU A 52 18.76 10.24 -0.24
N LEU A 53 18.93 9.00 -0.70
CA LEU A 53 18.12 7.87 -0.24
C LEU A 53 18.43 7.51 1.22
N PHE A 54 19.71 7.46 1.62
CA PHE A 54 20.10 7.17 3.01
C PHE A 54 19.49 8.17 3.98
N ARG A 55 19.58 9.47 3.68
CA ARG A 55 18.97 10.51 4.52
C ARG A 55 17.44 10.41 4.58
N LYS A 56 16.78 9.93 3.52
CA LYS A 56 15.33 9.67 3.55
C LYS A 56 14.97 8.50 4.46
N VAL A 57 15.79 7.45 4.48
CA VAL A 57 15.62 6.33 5.41
C VAL A 57 15.80 6.81 6.85
N GLU A 58 16.85 7.57 7.14
CA GLU A 58 17.08 8.16 8.48
C GLU A 58 15.89 9.02 8.94
N ILE A 59 15.32 9.83 8.05
CA ILE A 59 14.12 10.63 8.36
C ILE A 59 12.94 9.71 8.69
N PHE A 60 12.67 8.68 7.88
CA PHE A 60 11.58 7.74 8.14
C PHE A 60 11.77 6.98 9.45
N GLU A 61 12.98 6.52 9.73
CA GLU A 61 13.30 5.81 10.97
C GLU A 61 13.03 6.70 12.19
N LYS A 62 13.55 7.94 12.15
CA LYS A 62 13.40 8.90 13.24
C LYS A 62 11.96 9.40 13.43
N GLU A 63 11.26 9.72 12.35
CA GLU A 63 9.91 10.30 12.40
C GLU A 63 8.84 9.24 12.65
N PHE A 64 9.13 7.97 12.36
CA PHE A 64 8.16 6.90 12.49
C PHE A 64 8.71 5.67 13.21
N LEU A 65 9.61 4.89 12.62
CA LEU A 65 9.93 3.54 13.12
C LEU A 65 10.34 3.51 14.59
N SER A 66 11.21 4.43 15.02
CA SER A 66 11.69 4.48 16.41
C SER A 66 10.59 4.79 17.43
N HIS A 67 9.48 5.41 17.01
CA HIS A 67 8.33 5.67 17.89
C HIS A 67 7.42 4.45 18.07
N TYR A 68 7.53 3.45 17.19
CA TYR A 68 6.68 2.26 17.19
C TYR A 68 7.46 0.94 17.38
N SER A 69 8.76 0.99 17.68
CA SER A 69 9.59 -0.21 17.88
C SER A 69 9.07 -1.12 19.00
N ASP A 70 8.51 -0.52 20.06
CA ASP A 70 8.08 -1.23 21.27
C ASP A 70 6.57 -1.53 21.27
N PHE A 71 5.87 -1.31 20.15
CA PHE A 71 4.40 -1.49 20.08
C PHE A 71 3.97 -2.96 20.01
N GLY A 72 4.88 -3.92 19.91
CA GLY A 72 4.51 -5.33 19.67
C GLY A 72 4.13 -5.60 18.21
N ILE A 73 4.82 -4.94 17.26
CA ILE A 73 4.68 -5.23 15.83
C ILE A 73 5.29 -6.61 15.58
N THR A 74 4.47 -7.57 15.17
CA THR A 74 4.90 -8.96 14.89
C THR A 74 4.94 -9.27 13.40
N LYS A 75 4.31 -8.43 12.56
CA LYS A 75 4.29 -8.57 11.11
C LYS A 75 4.45 -7.22 10.43
N VAL A 76 5.28 -7.21 9.39
CA VAL A 76 5.41 -6.07 8.48
C VAL A 76 5.12 -6.51 7.06
N VAL A 77 4.26 -5.78 6.35
CA VAL A 77 3.91 -6.02 4.94
C VAL A 77 4.30 -4.81 4.10
N ILE A 78 4.96 -5.03 2.97
CA ILE A 78 5.35 -3.96 2.05
C ILE A 78 4.80 -4.25 0.66
N GLU A 79 4.19 -3.25 0.00
CA GLU A 79 3.82 -3.39 -1.40
C GLU A 79 5.08 -3.53 -2.28
N GLU A 80 5.07 -4.52 -3.18
CA GLU A 80 6.16 -4.75 -4.12
C GLU A 80 6.27 -3.61 -5.14
N PRO A 81 7.48 -3.08 -5.38
CA PRO A 81 7.71 -2.13 -6.46
C PRO A 81 7.29 -2.68 -7.83
N LEU A 82 6.48 -1.92 -8.57
CA LEU A 82 6.13 -2.28 -9.95
C LEU A 82 7.37 -2.28 -10.85
N LEU A 83 7.64 -3.42 -11.47
CA LEU A 83 8.75 -3.59 -12.41
C LEU A 83 8.43 -3.07 -13.83
N GLN A 84 7.18 -2.68 -14.10
CA GLN A 84 6.70 -2.27 -15.42
C GLN A 84 6.65 -0.75 -15.58
N SER A 85 7.81 -0.10 -15.60
CA SER A 85 7.97 1.31 -15.95
C SER A 85 8.88 1.47 -17.16
N ASN A 86 8.58 2.47 -18.00
CA ASN A 86 9.40 2.81 -19.16
C ASN A 86 10.78 3.40 -18.75
N ASN A 87 10.95 3.79 -17.48
CA ASN A 87 12.21 4.33 -16.97
C ASN A 87 12.89 3.34 -16.00
N VAL A 88 13.88 2.63 -16.53
CA VAL A 88 14.71 1.66 -15.78
C VAL A 88 15.40 2.29 -14.57
N TYR A 89 15.80 3.57 -14.65
CA TYR A 89 16.45 4.27 -13.53
C TYR A 89 15.48 4.54 -12.37
N THR A 90 14.21 4.84 -12.69
CA THR A 90 13.17 5.02 -11.67
C THR A 90 12.92 3.70 -10.93
N ILE A 91 12.82 2.58 -11.65
CA ILE A 91 12.66 1.25 -11.03
C ILE A 91 13.87 0.93 -10.15
N ALA A 92 15.09 1.11 -10.67
CA ALA A 92 16.31 0.81 -9.93
C ALA A 92 16.41 1.63 -8.63
N THR A 93 16.00 2.91 -8.66
CA THR A 93 15.97 3.77 -7.47
C THR A 93 14.92 3.30 -6.47
N LEU A 94 13.73 2.94 -6.95
CA LEU A 94 12.65 2.46 -6.11
C LEU A 94 12.99 1.13 -5.42
N LEU A 95 13.56 0.17 -6.16
CA LEU A 95 14.02 -1.12 -5.63
C LEU A 95 15.09 -0.94 -4.55
N ARG A 96 16.08 -0.05 -4.80
CA ARG A 96 17.11 0.28 -3.81
C ARG A 96 16.50 0.88 -2.55
N PHE A 97 15.61 1.85 -2.70
CA PHE A 97 14.97 2.51 -1.57
C PHE A 97 14.09 1.55 -0.77
N ASN A 98 13.29 0.73 -1.45
CA ASN A 98 12.47 -0.31 -0.81
C ASN A 98 13.32 -1.32 -0.03
N GLY A 99 14.46 -1.75 -0.59
CA GLY A 99 15.42 -2.61 0.12
C GLY A 99 16.03 -1.95 1.36
N MET A 100 16.34 -0.65 1.30
CA MET A 100 16.83 0.09 2.47
C MET A 100 15.77 0.25 3.56
N ILE A 101 14.52 0.56 3.18
CA ILE A 101 13.40 0.63 4.13
C ILE A 101 13.18 -0.74 4.78
N SER A 102 13.23 -1.81 4.00
CA SER A 102 13.10 -3.17 4.52
C SER A 102 14.20 -3.50 5.55
N LYS A 103 15.44 -3.07 5.29
CA LYS A 103 16.55 -3.25 6.23
C LYS A 103 16.38 -2.41 7.50
N SER A 104 15.98 -1.14 7.37
CA SER A 104 15.74 -0.25 8.51
C SER A 104 14.59 -0.77 9.39
N VAL A 105 13.52 -1.32 8.80
CA VAL A 105 12.46 -2.03 9.53
C VAL A 105 13.03 -3.21 10.31
N TYR A 106 13.80 -4.09 9.67
CA TYR A 106 14.40 -5.25 10.33
C TYR A 106 15.32 -4.83 11.49
N ASP A 107 16.15 -3.80 11.29
CA ASP A 107 17.08 -3.34 12.33
C ASP A 107 16.39 -2.65 13.50
N THR A 108 15.30 -1.93 13.25
CA THR A 108 14.60 -1.14 14.28
C THR A 108 13.54 -1.94 15.02
N ILE A 109 12.79 -2.79 14.30
CA ILE A 109 11.63 -3.53 14.84
C ILE A 109 11.99 -5.01 15.08
N GLY A 110 13.00 -5.55 14.40
CA GLY A 110 13.36 -6.98 14.49
C GLY A 110 12.47 -7.92 13.65
N VAL A 111 11.59 -7.37 12.81
CA VAL A 111 10.68 -8.13 11.95
C VAL A 111 11.15 -8.10 10.50
N VAL A 112 11.19 -9.27 9.87
CA VAL A 112 11.48 -9.39 8.43
C VAL A 112 10.21 -9.03 7.65
N PRO A 113 10.23 -8.02 6.76
CA PRO A 113 9.05 -7.67 5.98
C PRO A 113 8.66 -8.75 4.98
N GLU A 114 7.35 -8.96 4.84
CA GLU A 114 6.74 -9.76 3.78
C GLU A 114 6.23 -8.86 2.66
N PHE A 115 6.20 -9.39 1.45
CA PHE A 115 5.87 -8.61 0.26
C PHE A 115 4.53 -9.04 -0.36
N ILE A 116 3.80 -8.06 -0.90
CA ILE A 116 2.59 -8.30 -1.66
C ILE A 116 2.57 -7.47 -2.94
N SER A 117 2.24 -8.10 -4.06
CA SER A 117 2.03 -7.37 -5.32
C SER A 117 0.80 -6.49 -5.23
N SER A 118 0.81 -5.33 -5.87
CA SER A 118 -0.38 -4.46 -5.96
C SER A 118 -1.62 -5.18 -6.52
N TYR A 119 -1.42 -6.16 -7.41
CA TYR A 119 -2.52 -6.99 -7.92
C TYR A 119 -3.14 -7.85 -6.81
N ASP A 120 -2.32 -8.60 -6.08
CA ASP A 120 -2.80 -9.45 -4.99
C ASP A 120 -3.38 -8.61 -3.85
N ALA A 121 -2.73 -7.51 -3.48
CA ALA A 121 -3.22 -6.59 -2.45
C ALA A 121 -4.68 -6.20 -2.73
N ARG A 122 -4.95 -5.71 -3.95
CA ARG A 122 -6.29 -5.29 -4.37
C ARG A 122 -7.26 -6.45 -4.48
N LYS A 123 -6.83 -7.56 -5.09
CA LYS A 123 -7.67 -8.76 -5.29
C LYS A 123 -8.17 -9.35 -3.98
N TYR A 124 -7.30 -9.45 -2.97
CA TYR A 124 -7.64 -10.06 -1.70
C TYR A 124 -8.22 -9.06 -0.70
N ALA A 125 -7.89 -7.77 -0.79
CA ALA A 125 -8.53 -6.74 0.03
C ALA A 125 -9.98 -6.50 -0.40
N PHE A 126 -10.24 -6.48 -1.71
CA PHE A 126 -11.53 -6.17 -2.33
C PHE A 126 -11.88 -7.16 -3.46
N PRO A 127 -12.22 -8.42 -3.14
CA PRO A 127 -12.55 -9.43 -4.13
C PRO A 127 -13.70 -9.04 -5.08
N GLU A 128 -14.60 -8.16 -4.66
CA GLU A 128 -15.70 -7.65 -5.46
C GLU A 128 -15.25 -6.79 -6.66
N LEU A 129 -14.00 -6.30 -6.67
CA LEU A 129 -13.42 -5.60 -7.81
C LEU A 129 -13.02 -6.55 -8.95
N MET A 130 -13.06 -7.87 -8.74
CA MET A 130 -12.77 -8.87 -9.75
C MET A 130 -14.02 -9.18 -10.57
N ALA A 131 -13.96 -8.91 -11.87
CA ALA A 131 -15.08 -9.17 -12.77
C ALA A 131 -14.64 -9.56 -14.17
N VAL A 132 -15.52 -10.24 -14.90
CA VAL A 132 -15.28 -10.58 -16.31
C VAL A 132 -15.55 -9.35 -17.17
N ARG A 133 -14.54 -8.92 -17.94
CA ARG A 133 -14.67 -7.79 -18.87
C ARG A 133 -15.74 -8.07 -19.92
N LYS A 134 -16.72 -7.17 -20.03
CA LYS A 134 -17.84 -7.24 -21.01
C LYS A 134 -17.73 -6.24 -22.15
N THR A 135 -16.84 -5.26 -22.05
CA THR A 135 -16.66 -4.18 -23.03
C THR A 135 -15.22 -4.12 -23.53
N LYS A 136 -15.04 -3.60 -24.75
CA LYS A 136 -13.74 -3.23 -25.32
C LYS A 136 -13.33 -1.83 -24.83
N LYS A 137 -12.09 -1.44 -25.14
CA LYS A 137 -11.55 -0.11 -24.81
C LYS A 137 -12.34 1.04 -25.42
N ASP A 138 -12.98 0.83 -26.56
CA ASP A 138 -13.82 1.82 -27.25
C ASP A 138 -15.27 1.87 -26.72
N GLY A 139 -15.58 1.12 -25.65
CA GLY A 139 -16.91 1.05 -25.04
C GLY A 139 -17.87 0.07 -25.71
N THR A 140 -17.51 -0.53 -26.85
CA THR A 140 -18.38 -1.51 -27.52
C THR A 140 -18.43 -2.83 -26.75
N PRO A 141 -19.57 -3.55 -26.75
CA PRO A 141 -19.67 -4.84 -26.08
C PRO A 141 -18.77 -5.90 -26.74
N LEU A 142 -18.21 -6.79 -25.92
CA LEU A 142 -17.53 -8.00 -26.38
C LEU A 142 -18.57 -9.02 -26.84
N ALA A 143 -18.22 -9.85 -27.83
CA ALA A 143 -19.09 -10.95 -28.24
C ALA A 143 -19.23 -11.97 -27.11
N GLU A 144 -20.40 -12.61 -26.98
CA GLU A 144 -20.68 -13.60 -25.92
C GLU A 144 -19.63 -14.72 -25.87
N LYS A 145 -19.16 -15.19 -27.02
CA LYS A 145 -18.09 -16.19 -27.13
C LYS A 145 -16.75 -15.74 -26.54
N GLN A 146 -16.48 -14.43 -26.54
CA GLN A 146 -15.28 -13.87 -25.92
C GLN A 146 -15.45 -13.73 -24.40
N ILE A 147 -16.63 -13.27 -23.96
CA ILE A 147 -16.96 -13.16 -22.54
C ILE A 147 -16.87 -14.52 -21.84
N ALA A 148 -17.41 -15.58 -22.47
CA ALA A 148 -17.39 -16.94 -21.93
C ALA A 148 -15.97 -17.53 -21.75
N LYS A 149 -14.96 -16.99 -22.42
CA LYS A 149 -13.55 -17.42 -22.32
C LYS A 149 -12.72 -16.54 -21.39
N ASN A 150 -13.22 -15.36 -21.03
CA ASN A 150 -12.49 -14.42 -20.22
C ASN A 150 -12.52 -14.86 -18.75
N VAL A 151 -11.40 -14.66 -18.07
CA VAL A 151 -11.29 -14.81 -16.62
C VAL A 151 -11.60 -13.49 -15.93
N PRO A 152 -12.05 -13.50 -14.66
CA PRO A 152 -12.18 -12.28 -13.87
C PRO A 152 -10.84 -11.54 -13.77
N VAL A 153 -10.90 -10.22 -13.95
CA VAL A 153 -9.75 -9.32 -13.80
C VAL A 153 -10.12 -8.17 -12.87
N LEU A 154 -9.11 -7.56 -12.24
CA LEU A 154 -9.30 -6.37 -11.43
C LEU A 154 -9.93 -5.24 -12.26
N PHE A 155 -10.94 -4.61 -11.67
CA PHE A 155 -11.73 -3.54 -12.28
C PHE A 155 -12.44 -3.97 -13.57
N GLY A 156 -12.80 -5.26 -13.68
CA GLY A 156 -13.41 -5.86 -14.88
C GLY A 156 -14.73 -5.22 -15.31
N ASP A 157 -15.49 -4.70 -14.35
CA ASP A 157 -16.78 -4.03 -14.56
C ASP A 157 -16.67 -2.49 -14.61
N TYR A 158 -15.46 -1.93 -14.45
CA TYR A 158 -15.23 -0.48 -14.50
C TYR A 158 -14.77 -0.02 -15.89
N PRO A 159 -14.86 1.27 -16.27
CA PRO A 159 -14.24 1.81 -17.47
C PRO A 159 -12.72 1.52 -17.54
N PHE A 160 -12.15 1.45 -18.75
CA PHE A 160 -10.72 1.18 -18.92
C PHE A 160 -9.82 2.30 -18.39
N ASP A 161 -10.33 3.52 -18.37
CA ASP A 161 -9.70 4.76 -17.92
C ASP A 161 -10.07 5.13 -16.48
N VAL A 162 -10.75 4.25 -15.75
CA VAL A 162 -11.08 4.46 -14.34
C VAL A 162 -9.82 4.79 -13.52
N ASP A 163 -9.94 5.78 -12.64
CA ASP A 163 -8.90 6.05 -11.65
C ASP A 163 -8.94 4.98 -10.56
N LYS A 164 -8.10 3.95 -10.75
CA LYS A 164 -8.00 2.80 -9.84
C LYS A 164 -7.58 3.21 -8.42
N LYS A 165 -6.78 4.28 -8.27
CA LYS A 165 -6.37 4.75 -6.94
C LYS A 165 -7.56 5.39 -6.22
N TYR A 166 -8.39 6.12 -6.96
CA TYR A 166 -9.62 6.71 -6.41
C TYR A 166 -10.61 5.64 -5.95
N VAL A 167 -10.84 4.60 -6.76
CA VAL A 167 -11.73 3.48 -6.38
C VAL A 167 -11.24 2.78 -5.10
N LEU A 168 -9.92 2.55 -4.97
CA LEU A 168 -9.36 1.94 -3.75
C LEU A 168 -9.51 2.85 -2.55
N TRP A 169 -9.22 4.15 -2.71
CA TRP A 169 -9.43 5.13 -1.65
C TRP A 169 -10.89 5.14 -1.19
N GLU A 170 -11.87 5.16 -2.09
CA GLU A 170 -13.30 5.11 -1.74
C GLU A 170 -13.63 3.87 -0.92
N LYS A 171 -13.13 2.70 -1.34
CA LYS A 171 -13.32 1.45 -0.59
C LYS A 171 -12.72 1.50 0.81
N VAL A 172 -11.53 2.07 0.97
CA VAL A 172 -10.92 2.25 2.29
C VAL A 172 -11.69 3.28 3.13
N ALA A 173 -12.16 4.36 2.52
CA ALA A 173 -12.95 5.40 3.20
C ALA A 173 -14.32 4.89 3.67
N GLU A 174 -14.94 3.96 2.92
CA GLU A 174 -16.17 3.27 3.34
C GLU A 174 -15.94 2.36 4.55
N LEU A 175 -14.81 1.66 4.60
CA LEU A 175 -14.44 0.79 5.72
C LEU A 175 -14.01 1.57 6.97
N GLU A 176 -13.37 2.72 6.78
CA GLU A 176 -12.77 3.52 7.85
C GLU A 176 -13.33 4.95 7.87
N PRO A 177 -14.65 5.14 8.13
CA PRO A 177 -15.30 6.45 8.08
C PRO A 177 -14.80 7.45 9.13
N GLN A 178 -14.08 6.96 10.16
CA GLN A 178 -13.41 7.78 11.17
C GLN A 178 -12.14 8.47 10.65
N VAL A 179 -11.57 8.01 9.54
CA VAL A 179 -10.34 8.57 8.98
C VAL A 179 -10.63 9.94 8.35
N THR A 180 -9.88 10.94 8.79
CA THR A 180 -9.86 12.25 8.14
C THR A 180 -8.79 12.27 7.06
N TRP A 181 -9.21 12.37 5.80
CA TRP A 181 -8.33 12.31 4.64
C TRP A 181 -7.60 13.63 4.37
N PHE A 182 -6.49 13.56 3.64
CA PHE A 182 -5.66 14.73 3.36
C PHE A 182 -6.17 15.49 2.13
N TYR A 183 -6.69 16.69 2.36
CA TYR A 183 -7.15 17.59 1.30
C TYR A 183 -6.23 18.81 1.15
N ASP A 184 -6.10 19.31 -0.07
CA ASP A 184 -5.50 20.61 -0.34
C ASP A 184 -6.49 21.76 -0.08
N LYS A 185 -6.01 23.00 -0.26
CA LYS A 185 -6.83 24.21 -0.08
C LYS A 185 -8.03 24.32 -1.03
N ASN A 186 -8.05 23.54 -2.10
CA ASN A 186 -9.13 23.49 -3.09
C ASN A 186 -10.05 22.28 -2.87
N ASN A 187 -9.94 21.61 -1.71
CA ASN A 187 -10.69 20.42 -1.37
C ASN A 187 -10.45 19.22 -2.32
N LYS A 188 -9.27 19.15 -2.93
CA LYS A 188 -8.82 17.99 -3.70
C LYS A 188 -7.97 17.07 -2.83
N LEU A 189 -8.15 15.75 -2.98
CA LEU A 189 -7.29 14.77 -2.30
C LEU A 189 -5.82 14.98 -2.68
N LYS A 190 -4.98 15.04 -1.65
CA LYS A 190 -3.53 15.07 -1.83
C LYS A 190 -3.01 13.68 -2.21
N LYS A 191 -1.80 13.64 -2.77
CA LYS A 191 -1.19 12.39 -3.22
C LYS A 191 -1.02 11.38 -2.08
N GLU A 192 -0.67 11.89 -0.91
CA GLU A 192 -0.39 11.12 0.30
C GLU A 192 -1.61 10.31 0.73
N THR A 193 -2.83 10.77 0.45
CA THR A 193 -4.07 9.99 0.68
C THR A 193 -4.04 8.66 -0.07
N PHE A 194 -3.56 8.65 -1.31
CA PHE A 194 -3.49 7.43 -2.11
C PHE A 194 -2.37 6.52 -1.64
N ASP A 195 -1.22 7.08 -1.25
CA ASP A 195 -0.10 6.31 -0.69
C ASP A 195 -0.54 5.62 0.63
N THR A 196 -1.31 6.30 1.50
CA THR A 196 -1.85 5.66 2.72
C THR A 196 -2.94 4.64 2.42
N SER A 197 -3.81 4.88 1.44
CA SER A 197 -4.82 3.88 1.04
C SER A 197 -4.19 2.62 0.44
N ASP A 198 -3.09 2.77 -0.30
CA ASP A 198 -2.34 1.63 -0.86
C ASP A 198 -1.68 0.82 0.28
N ALA A 199 -1.12 1.47 1.31
CA ALA A 199 -0.60 0.79 2.51
C ALA A 199 -1.68 0.02 3.29
N TYR A 200 -2.87 0.61 3.48
CA TYR A 200 -4.02 -0.10 4.06
C TYR A 200 -4.40 -1.34 3.23
N THR A 201 -4.47 -1.16 1.91
CA THR A 201 -4.82 -2.23 0.96
C THR A 201 -3.79 -3.37 1.01
N ALA A 202 -2.50 -3.05 1.18
CA ALA A 202 -1.44 -4.04 1.34
C ALA A 202 -1.63 -4.89 2.62
N ALA A 203 -1.92 -4.27 3.76
CA ALA A 203 -2.22 -4.98 5.02
C ALA A 203 -3.41 -5.93 4.85
N ARG A 204 -4.58 -5.37 4.49
CA ARG A 204 -5.82 -6.13 4.36
C ARG A 204 -5.68 -7.24 3.33
N GLY A 205 -5.11 -6.92 2.17
CA GLY A 205 -4.91 -7.87 1.09
C GLY A 205 -4.00 -9.02 1.48
N TYR A 206 -2.89 -8.74 2.17
CA TYR A 206 -1.97 -9.79 2.62
C TYR A 206 -2.60 -10.71 3.66
N MET A 207 -3.25 -10.14 4.67
CA MET A 207 -3.87 -10.94 5.73
C MET A 207 -5.03 -11.79 5.22
N ASN A 208 -5.84 -11.25 4.29
CA ASN A 208 -6.88 -12.02 3.63
C ASN A 208 -6.29 -13.12 2.73
N LYS A 209 -5.19 -12.83 2.02
CA LYS A 209 -4.51 -13.80 1.14
C LYS A 209 -4.00 -15.02 1.90
N ILE A 210 -3.45 -14.83 3.10
CA ILE A 210 -2.95 -15.94 3.95
C ILE A 210 -4.05 -16.58 4.81
N GLY A 211 -5.29 -16.08 4.73
CA GLY A 211 -6.42 -16.59 5.50
C GLY A 211 -6.40 -16.23 6.99
N ALA A 212 -5.58 -15.25 7.39
CA ALA A 212 -5.51 -14.78 8.77
C ALA A 212 -6.70 -13.87 9.11
N TRP A 213 -7.04 -12.95 8.20
CA TRP A 213 -8.24 -12.12 8.33
C TRP A 213 -9.34 -12.61 7.40
N LYS A 214 -10.59 -12.44 7.85
CA LYS A 214 -11.78 -12.73 7.04
C LYS A 214 -12.07 -11.53 6.14
N ALA A 215 -12.18 -11.80 4.84
CA ALA A 215 -12.47 -10.80 3.80
C ALA A 215 -13.88 -10.22 3.93
#